data_AF-A0A134A2F2-F1
#
_entry.id   AF-A0A134A2F2-F1
#
_cell.length_a   1.000
_cell.length_b   1.000
_cell.length_c   1.000
_cell.angle_alpha   90.00
_cell.angle_beta   90.00
_cell.angle_gamma   90.00
#
_symmetry.space_group_name_H-M   'P 1'
#
loop_
_entity.id
_entity.type
_entity.pdbx_description
1 polymer ?
#
loop_
_entity_poly.entity_id
_entity_poly.type
_entity_poly.pdbx_seq_one_letter_code
_entity_poly.pdbx_strand_id
1 'polypeptide(L)'
;MAEEPRGHFCSCGDIRCPHNPNNPKNLARGLGCDACIRKNLALGEVPTCIFKNLGSIEGWDDFSVEGFARFVAGHPRSPEERERCARVAAEFEAAHAES
;
A
#
# COMPACT_ATOMS: atom_id res chain seq x y z
N MET A 1 28.86 -10.88 5.54
CA MET A 1 27.44 -11.28 5.45
C MET A 1 26.82 -10.35 4.44
N ALA A 2 26.46 -10.83 3.25
CA ALA A 2 25.73 -10.01 2.28
C ALA A 2 24.41 -9.60 2.95
N GLU A 3 24.14 -8.30 2.99
CA GLU A 3 22.87 -7.73 3.43
C GLU A 3 21.76 -8.45 2.66
N GLU A 4 20.87 -9.19 3.35
CA GLU A 4 19.69 -9.75 2.71
C GLU A 4 18.96 -8.59 2.02
N PRO A 5 18.55 -8.74 0.75
CA PRO A 5 17.90 -7.64 0.04
C PRO A 5 16.69 -7.21 0.86
N ARG A 6 16.75 -5.99 1.41
CA ARG A 6 15.64 -5.36 2.10
C ARG A 6 14.40 -5.53 1.23
N GLY A 7 13.39 -6.25 1.72
CA GLY A 7 12.15 -6.47 0.99
C GLY A 7 11.60 -5.14 0.50
N HIS A 8 11.03 -5.11 -0.70
CA HIS A 8 10.44 -3.88 -1.23
C HIS A 8 9.25 -3.45 -0.35
N PHE A 9 9.01 -2.14 -0.26
CA PHE A 9 7.98 -1.47 0.55
C PHE A 9 6.51 -1.94 0.32
N CYS A 10 6.28 -2.92 -0.56
CA CYS A 10 4.96 -3.44 -0.83
C CYS A 10 4.31 -4.04 0.43
N SER A 11 3.27 -3.37 0.92
CA SER A 11 2.43 -3.85 2.01
C SER A 11 1.45 -4.95 1.59
N CYS A 12 1.45 -5.38 0.32
CA CYS A 12 0.51 -6.36 -0.18
C CYS A 12 0.96 -7.78 0.21
N GLY A 13 0.15 -8.47 1.02
CA GLY A 13 0.35 -9.89 1.33
C GLY A 13 0.07 -10.85 0.17
N ASP A 14 -0.48 -10.37 -0.95
CA ASP A 14 -0.74 -11.20 -2.13
C ASP A 14 0.51 -11.32 -3.00
N ILE A 15 1.30 -12.38 -2.73
CA ILE A 15 2.52 -12.71 -3.48
C ILE A 15 2.27 -13.10 -4.95
N ARG A 16 0.99 -13.37 -5.32
CA ARG A 16 0.60 -13.70 -6.69
C ARG A 16 0.25 -12.46 -7.50
N CYS A 17 0.13 -11.29 -6.87
CA CYS A 17 -0.09 -10.03 -7.59
C CYS A 17 1.03 -9.82 -8.62
N PRO A 18 0.71 -9.53 -9.90
CA PRO A 18 1.71 -9.34 -10.95
C PRO A 18 2.60 -8.11 -10.70
N HIS A 19 2.16 -7.20 -9.83
CA HIS A 19 2.92 -6.02 -9.43
C HIS A 19 3.52 -6.14 -8.03
N ASN A 20 3.53 -7.33 -7.42
CA ASN A 20 4.20 -7.51 -6.13
C ASN A 20 5.72 -7.51 -6.35
N PRO A 21 6.47 -6.49 -5.87
CA PRO A 21 7.92 -6.42 -6.03
C PRO A 21 8.68 -7.44 -5.16
N ASN A 22 8.02 -8.04 -4.14
CA ASN A 22 8.60 -9.14 -3.37
C ASN A 22 8.59 -10.48 -4.14
N ASN A 23 8.04 -10.51 -5.35
CA ASN A 23 8.22 -11.60 -6.30
C ASN A 23 9.34 -11.22 -7.28
N PRO A 24 10.51 -11.90 -7.24
CA PRO A 24 11.65 -11.56 -8.08
C PRO A 24 11.36 -11.59 -9.59
N LYS A 25 10.45 -12.47 -10.04
CA LYS A 25 10.08 -12.55 -11.47
C LYS A 25 9.28 -11.32 -11.93
N ASN A 26 8.47 -10.74 -11.05
CA ASN A 26 7.73 -9.52 -11.37
C ASN A 26 8.68 -8.34 -11.43
N LEU A 27 9.55 -8.20 -10.43
CA LEU A 27 10.54 -7.14 -10.36
C LEU A 27 11.48 -7.15 -11.58
N ALA A 28 11.99 -8.32 -11.96
CA ALA A 28 12.86 -8.48 -13.14
C ALA A 28 12.20 -8.08 -14.46
N ARG A 29 10.86 -8.03 -14.52
CA ARG A 29 10.09 -7.59 -15.69
C ARG A 29 9.78 -6.08 -15.67
N GLY A 30 10.35 -5.33 -14.73
CA GLY A 30 10.04 -3.92 -14.51
C GLY A 30 8.65 -3.69 -13.90
N LEU A 31 8.05 -4.72 -13.31
CA LEU A 31 6.84 -4.60 -12.50
C LEU A 31 7.21 -4.31 -11.04
N GLY A 32 6.22 -3.99 -10.21
CA GLY A 32 6.44 -3.60 -8.82
C GLY A 32 5.45 -2.53 -8.39
N CYS A 33 5.65 -1.97 -7.20
CA CYS A 33 4.80 -0.90 -6.68
C CYS A 33 4.74 0.30 -7.63
N ASP A 34 5.84 0.70 -8.26
CA ASP A 34 5.85 1.81 -9.21
C ASP A 34 4.92 1.57 -10.41
N ALA A 35 4.98 0.37 -11.00
CA ALA A 35 4.09 -0.03 -12.09
C ALA A 35 2.63 -0.13 -11.62
N CYS A 36 2.39 -0.62 -10.40
CA CYS A 36 1.06 -0.65 -9.79
C CYS A 36 0.48 0.76 -9.65
N ILE A 37 1.23 1.68 -9.04
CA ILE A 37 0.82 3.07 -8.81
C ILE A 37 0.56 3.76 -10.14
N ARG A 38 1.48 3.63 -11.12
CA ARG A 38 1.29 4.20 -12.45
C ARG A 38 0.01 3.72 -13.13
N LYS A 39 -0.28 2.41 -13.06
CA LYS A 39 -1.52 1.83 -13.59
C LYS A 39 -2.75 2.44 -12.92
N ASN A 40 -2.79 2.45 -11.59
CA ASN A 40 -3.96 2.94 -10.85
C ASN A 40 -4.19 4.44 -11.09
N LEU A 41 -3.13 5.26 -11.13
CA LEU A 41 -3.22 6.67 -11.47
C LEU A 41 -3.81 6.91 -12.87
N ALA A 42 -3.41 6.10 -13.86
CA ALA A 42 -3.96 6.19 -15.22
C ALA A 42 -5.45 5.80 -15.31
N LEU A 43 -5.94 5.02 -14.34
CA LEU A 43 -7.34 4.59 -14.26
C LEU A 43 -8.20 5.49 -13.35
N GLY A 44 -7.59 6.46 -12.65
CA GLY A 44 -8.29 7.20 -11.59
C GLY A 44 -8.64 6.33 -10.38
N GLU A 45 -7.82 5.31 -10.12
CA GLU A 45 -8.01 4.33 -9.06
C GLU A 45 -7.00 4.52 -7.92
N VAL A 46 -7.37 4.00 -6.74
CA VAL A 46 -6.48 3.77 -5.61
C VAL A 46 -6.13 2.28 -5.55
N PRO A 47 -4.85 1.90 -5.37
CA PRO A 47 -4.47 0.49 -5.31
C PRO A 47 -5.27 -0.32 -4.28
N THR A 48 -5.80 -1.48 -4.70
CA THR A 48 -6.56 -2.39 -3.83
C THR A 48 -5.82 -2.79 -2.55
N CYS A 49 -4.49 -2.83 -2.56
CA CYS A 49 -3.70 -3.10 -1.35
C CYS A 49 -3.87 -2.03 -0.26
N ILE A 50 -4.15 -0.78 -0.63
CA ILE A 50 -4.45 0.29 0.33
C ILE A 50 -5.80 0.02 1.00
N PHE A 51 -6.84 -0.34 0.24
CA PHE A 51 -8.13 -0.73 0.81
C PHE A 51 -8.01 -1.90 1.80
N LYS A 52 -7.26 -2.95 1.42
CA LYS A 52 -7.03 -4.11 2.30
C LYS A 52 -6.30 -3.76 3.60
N ASN A 53 -5.45 -2.73 3.60
CA ASN A 53 -4.80 -2.22 4.82
C ASN A 53 -5.76 -1.45 5.74
N LEU A 54 -6.90 -1.00 5.22
CA LEU A 54 -7.91 -0.26 5.97
C LEU A 54 -9.01 -1.17 6.53
N GLY A 55 -9.22 -2.35 5.95
CA GLY A 55 -10.19 -3.31 6.45
C GLY A 55 -10.58 -4.38 5.42
N SER A 56 -11.66 -5.11 5.74
CA SER A 56 -12.27 -6.03 4.76
C SER A 56 -12.80 -5.24 3.56
N ILE A 57 -12.60 -5.81 2.38
CA ILE A 57 -13.13 -5.30 1.11
C ILE A 57 -14.24 -6.21 0.56
N GLU A 58 -14.79 -7.09 1.40
CA GLU A 58 -15.88 -7.98 1.00
C GLU A 58 -17.10 -7.15 0.56
N GLY A 59 -17.61 -7.44 -0.64
CA GLY A 59 -18.70 -6.67 -1.25
C GLY A 59 -18.29 -5.30 -1.80
N TRP A 60 -17.00 -4.96 -1.78
CA TRP A 60 -16.49 -3.71 -2.35
C TRP A 60 -15.87 -3.95 -3.73
N ASP A 61 -16.35 -3.24 -4.75
CA ASP A 61 -15.93 -3.38 -6.15
C ASP A 61 -15.49 -2.05 -6.79
N ASP A 62 -15.57 -0.94 -6.08
CA ASP A 62 -15.25 0.38 -6.58
C ASP A 62 -13.89 0.91 -6.07
N PHE A 63 -12.86 0.72 -6.88
CA PHE A 63 -11.49 1.13 -6.56
C PHE A 63 -11.13 2.51 -7.09
N SER A 64 -12.10 3.30 -7.58
CA SER A 64 -11.87 4.70 -7.98
C SER A 64 -11.41 5.56 -6.78
N VAL A 65 -10.89 6.74 -7.05
CA VAL A 65 -10.59 7.75 -6.01
C VAL A 65 -11.86 8.10 -5.21
N GLU A 66 -13.00 8.23 -5.88
CA GLU A 66 -14.31 8.46 -5.24
C GLU A 66 -14.77 7.25 -4.43
N GLY A 67 -14.54 6.05 -4.94
CA GLY A 67 -14.76 4.79 -4.23
C GLY A 67 -13.95 4.73 -2.95
N PHE A 68 -12.65 5.07 -3.01
CA PHE A 68 -11.79 5.15 -1.84
C PHE A 68 -12.34 6.13 -0.78
N ALA A 69 -12.78 7.32 -1.20
CA ALA A 69 -13.38 8.29 -0.28
C ALA A 69 -14.64 7.74 0.40
N ARG A 70 -15.53 7.07 -0.36
CA ARG A 70 -16.72 6.41 0.20
C ARG A 70 -16.36 5.27 1.15
N PHE A 71 -15.38 4.45 0.79
CA PHE A 71 -14.92 3.35 1.62
C PHE A 71 -14.44 3.87 2.99
N VAL A 72 -13.60 4.90 3.00
CA VAL A 72 -13.09 5.51 4.25
C VAL A 72 -14.21 6.17 5.06
N ALA A 73 -15.16 6.84 4.40
CA ALA A 73 -16.30 7.46 5.08
C ALA A 73 -17.21 6.41 5.74
N GLY A 74 -17.42 5.26 5.10
CA GLY A 74 -18.20 4.14 5.64
C GLY A 74 -17.45 3.31 6.69
N HIS A 75 -16.11 3.38 6.71
CA HIS A 75 -15.25 2.61 7.61
C HIS A 75 -14.25 3.55 8.32
N PRO A 76 -14.71 4.50 9.14
CA PRO A 76 -13.83 5.46 9.78
C PRO A 76 -12.86 4.76 10.74
N ARG A 77 -11.58 5.12 10.66
CA ARG A 77 -10.57 4.63 11.60
C ARG A 77 -10.82 5.17 13.00
N SER A 78 -10.65 4.31 14.01
CA SER A 78 -10.78 4.68 15.42
C SER A 78 -9.72 5.71 15.85
N PRO A 79 -9.96 6.46 16.93
CA PRO A 79 -8.97 7.39 17.49
C PRO A 79 -7.63 6.71 17.80
N GLU A 80 -7.65 5.52 18.40
CA GLU A 80 -6.46 4.75 18.77
C GLU A 80 -5.64 4.37 17.53
N GLU A 81 -6.34 3.99 16.45
CA GLU A 81 -5.72 3.63 15.19
C GLU A 81 -5.03 4.84 14.53
N ARG A 82 -5.66 6.02 14.61
CA ARG A 82 -5.09 7.28 14.12
C ARG A 82 -3.85 7.68 14.91
N GLU A 83 -3.91 7.55 16.24
CA GLU A 83 -2.75 7.81 17.11
C GLU A 83 -1.60 6.85 16.81
N ARG A 84 -1.87 5.56 16.61
CA ARG A 84 -0.85 4.59 16.19
C ARG A 84 -0.20 5.01 14.87
N CYS A 85 -1.00 5.38 13.86
CA CYS A 85 -0.48 5.84 12.57
C CYS A 85 0.40 7.10 12.72
N ALA A 86 -0.02 8.07 13.52
CA ALA A 86 0.75 9.28 13.77
C ALA A 86 2.10 8.97 14.45
N ARG A 87 2.11 8.08 15.44
CA ARG A 87 3.34 7.64 16.10
C ARG A 87 4.31 6.94 15.13
N VAL A 88 3.81 5.97 14.34
CA VAL A 88 4.64 5.25 13.37
C VAL A 88 5.23 6.21 12.33
N ALA A 89 4.45 7.20 11.87
CA ALA A 89 4.95 8.22 10.96
C ALA A 89 6.06 9.06 11.62
N ALA A 90 5.86 9.52 12.86
CA ALA A 90 6.86 10.29 13.58
C ALA A 90 8.17 9.50 13.82
N GLU A 91 8.07 8.21 14.15
CA GLU A 91 9.22 7.32 14.30
C GLU A 91 9.97 7.15 12.97
N PHE A 92 9.25 6.98 11.85
CA PHE A 92 9.86 6.91 10.52
C PHE A 92 10.60 8.20 10.17
N GLU A 93 9.96 9.36 10.32
CA GLU A 93 10.59 10.66 10.03
C GLU A 93 11.82 10.91 10.92
N ALA A 94 11.73 10.61 12.22
CA ALA A 94 12.85 10.76 13.14
C ALA A 94 14.05 9.88 12.76
N ALA A 95 13.80 8.66 12.26
CA ALA A 95 14.85 7.76 11.81
C ALA A 95 15.53 8.20 10.50
N HIS A 96 14.89 9.06 9.71
CA HIS A 96 15.37 9.48 8.38
C HIS A 96 15.65 10.98 8.26
N ALA A 97 15.57 11.75 9.35
CA ALA A 97 15.72 13.20 9.36
C ALA A 97 17.09 13.74 8.87
N GLU A 98 18.10 12.87 8.79
CA GLU A 98 19.47 13.21 8.34
C GLU A 98 19.92 12.43 7.09
N SER A 99 18.97 11.80 6.37
CA SER A 99 19.23 11.01 5.15
C SER A 99 19.27 11.85 3.88
#